data_AF-A0AAV9EMU4-F1
#
_entry.id   AF-A0AAV9EMU4-F1
#
_cell.length_a   1.000
_cell.length_b   1.000
_cell.length_c   1.000
_cell.angle_alpha   90.00
_cell.angle_beta   90.00
_cell.angle_gamma   90.00
#
_symmetry.space_group_name_H-M   'P 1'
#
loop_
_entity.id
_entity.type
_entity.pdbx_description
1 polymer ?
#
loop_
_entity_poly.entity_id
_entity_poly.type
_entity_poly.pdbx_seq_one_letter_code
_entity_poly.pdbx_strand_id
1 'polypeptide(L)'
;MNSIAPNLTAIVGELVGACLIAHGGSLLNLAKQPGSTVQILGAEKALFRALKTKHATPKYGLIYHKSLIGQAAPKFKGKMSRSLAAKAALAIRCDALGDGQDNSLGLENRAKLEARLRVLEGREPRSKCMIKTERMVQAD
;
A
#
# COMPACT_ATOMS: atom_id res chain seq x y z
N MET A 1 -2.64 6.80 15.03
CA MET A 1 -1.61 6.70 13.96
C MET A 1 -1.67 7.84 12.94
N ASN A 2 -2.85 8.44 12.71
CA ASN A 2 -3.04 9.54 11.75
C ASN A 2 -2.16 10.79 11.98
N SER A 3 -1.70 11.07 13.20
CA SER A 3 -0.79 12.20 13.48
C SER A 3 0.65 11.95 13.05
N ILE A 4 1.05 10.68 12.89
CA ILE A 4 2.44 10.28 12.60
C ILE A 4 2.57 9.86 11.13
N ALA A 5 1.59 9.11 10.61
CA ALA A 5 1.64 8.60 9.23
C ALA A 5 0.23 8.56 8.61
N PRO A 6 -0.31 9.74 8.21
CA PRO A 6 -1.66 9.84 7.65
C PRO A 6 -1.78 9.12 6.28
N ASN A 7 -0.77 9.19 5.42
CA ASN A 7 -0.85 8.56 4.09
C ASN A 7 -0.75 7.03 4.17
N LEU A 8 0.15 6.50 4.99
CA LEU A 8 0.27 5.08 5.23
C LEU A 8 -1.03 4.52 5.83
N THR A 9 -1.63 5.22 6.80
CA THR A 9 -2.89 4.81 7.42
C THR A 9 -4.04 4.80 6.41
N ALA A 10 -4.13 5.81 5.54
CA ALA A 10 -5.13 5.86 4.47
C ALA A 10 -5.01 4.67 3.49
N ILE A 11 -3.79 4.24 3.20
CA ILE A 11 -3.55 3.09 2.31
C ILE A 11 -3.82 1.79 3.05
N VAL A 12 -3.11 1.46 4.13
CA VAL A 12 -3.04 0.09 4.67
C VAL A 12 -3.99 -0.13 5.86
N GLY A 13 -4.40 0.95 6.52
CA GLY A 13 -5.17 0.92 7.77
C GLY A 13 -4.26 1.02 9.00
N GLU A 14 -4.86 1.39 10.13
CA GLU A 14 -4.12 1.70 11.37
C GLU A 14 -3.42 0.49 11.98
N LEU A 15 -4.11 -0.66 12.08
CA LEU A 15 -3.54 -1.89 12.65
C LEU A 15 -2.32 -2.39 11.87
N VAL A 16 -2.47 -2.53 10.56
CA VAL A 16 -1.39 -3.04 9.70
C VAL A 16 -0.27 -2.02 9.59
N GLY A 17 -0.59 -0.73 9.53
CA GLY A 17 0.40 0.34 9.56
C GLY A 17 1.25 0.31 10.82
N ALA A 18 0.63 0.18 12.00
CA ALA A 18 1.34 0.13 13.27
C ALA A 18 2.28 -1.07 13.34
N CYS A 19 1.82 -2.25 12.91
CA CYS A 19 2.66 -3.45 12.83
C CYS A 19 3.86 -3.28 11.89
N LEU A 20 3.69 -2.57 10.76
CA LEU A 20 4.79 -2.28 9.83
C LEU A 20 5.84 -1.36 10.44
N ILE A 21 5.42 -0.31 11.16
CA ILE A 21 6.34 0.59 11.86
C ILE A 21 7.05 -0.13 13.00
N ALA A 22 6.32 -0.91 13.81
CA ALA A 22 6.88 -1.69 14.90
C ALA A 22 7.95 -2.68 14.41
N HIS A 23 7.68 -3.37 13.30
CA HIS A 23 8.65 -4.30 12.70
C HIS A 23 9.84 -3.57 12.04
N GLY A 24 9.61 -2.39 11.46
CA GLY A 24 10.66 -1.53 10.91
C GLY A 24 11.49 -0.79 11.97
N GLY A 25 11.08 -0.85 13.24
CA GLY A 25 11.66 -0.13 14.37
C GLY A 25 11.32 1.36 14.40
N SER A 26 11.42 2.06 13.26
CA SER A 26 11.06 3.47 13.14
C SER A 26 10.48 3.79 11.76
N LEU A 27 9.69 4.86 11.69
CA LEU A 27 9.12 5.35 10.42
C LEU A 27 10.24 5.72 9.42
N LEU A 28 11.33 6.33 9.90
CA LEU A 28 12.48 6.71 9.07
C LEU A 28 13.23 5.50 8.52
N ASN A 29 13.42 4.45 9.31
CA ASN A 29 14.04 3.20 8.84
C ASN A 29 13.16 2.52 7.80
N LEU A 30 11.84 2.54 8.02
CA LEU A 30 10.88 1.99 7.08
C LEU A 30 10.86 2.76 5.75
N ALA A 31 11.02 4.09 5.77
CA ALA A 31 11.08 4.92 4.57
C ALA A 31 12.28 4.60 3.65
N LYS A 32 13.41 4.17 4.24
CA LYS A 32 14.61 3.75 3.51
C LYS A 32 14.43 2.39 2.81
N GLN A 33 13.47 1.57 3.25
CA GLN A 33 13.25 0.26 2.67
C GLN A 33 12.67 0.35 1.25
N PRO A 34 13.01 -0.59 0.34
CA PRO A 34 12.36 -0.69 -0.96
C PRO A 34 10.98 -1.36 -0.83
N GLY A 35 10.11 -1.12 -1.82
CA GLY A 35 8.77 -1.72 -1.83
C GLY A 35 8.77 -3.25 -1.87
N SER A 36 9.81 -3.88 -2.42
CA SER A 36 10.00 -5.33 -2.39
C SER A 36 10.24 -5.85 -0.97
N THR A 37 11.00 -5.14 -0.13
CA THR A 37 11.15 -5.49 1.29
C THR A 37 9.84 -5.28 2.02
N VAL A 38 9.14 -4.17 1.78
CA VAL A 38 7.82 -3.89 2.38
C VAL A 38 6.80 -5.00 2.04
N GLN A 39 6.93 -5.61 0.86
CA GLN A 39 6.06 -6.71 0.44
C GLN A 39 6.18 -7.94 1.35
N ILE A 40 7.40 -8.26 1.78
CA ILE A 40 7.75 -9.48 2.54
C ILE A 40 7.98 -9.21 4.02
N LEU A 41 7.82 -7.97 4.49
CA LEU A 41 8.00 -7.61 5.91
C LEU A 41 7.21 -8.56 6.81
N GLY A 42 7.89 -9.16 7.79
CA GLY A 42 7.34 -10.18 8.70
C GLY A 42 7.39 -11.62 8.17
N ALA A 43 7.64 -11.85 6.88
CA ALA A 43 7.83 -13.18 6.28
C ALA A 43 9.31 -13.51 5.98
N GLU A 44 10.24 -12.65 6.42
CA GLU A 44 11.67 -12.72 6.10
C GLU A 44 12.32 -14.04 6.51
N LYS A 45 12.04 -14.53 7.73
CA LYS A 45 12.56 -15.82 8.21
C LYS A 45 12.11 -16.99 7.33
N ALA A 46 10.87 -16.95 6.86
CA ALA A 46 10.33 -17.97 5.96
C ALA A 46 10.95 -17.85 4.56
N LEU A 47 11.20 -16.63 4.08
CA LEU A 47 11.89 -16.39 2.81
C LEU A 47 13.32 -16.95 2.83
N PHE A 48 14.10 -16.63 3.84
CA PHE A 48 15.49 -17.12 3.95
C PHE A 48 15.56 -18.63 4.11
N ARG A 49 14.60 -19.24 4.82
CA ARG A 49 14.50 -20.70 4.91
C ARG A 49 14.18 -21.34 3.56
N ALA A 50 13.22 -20.78 2.81
CA ALA A 50 12.83 -21.27 1.50
C ALA A 50 13.98 -21.17 0.47
N LEU A 51 14.77 -20.09 0.52
CA LEU A 51 15.95 -19.93 -0.33
C LEU A 51 17.02 -21.01 -0.08
N LYS A 52 17.26 -21.38 1.19
CA LYS A 52 18.21 -22.45 1.55
C LYS A 52 17.75 -23.84 1.12
N THR A 53 16.45 -24.09 1.21
CA THR A 53 15.83 -25.41 0.98
C THR A 53 15.24 -25.58 -0.42
N LYS A 54 15.36 -24.56 -1.28
CA LYS A 54 14.73 -24.48 -2.62
C LYS A 54 13.21 -24.76 -2.62
N HIS A 55 12.54 -24.44 -1.51
CA HIS A 55 11.09 -24.56 -1.38
C HIS A 55 10.37 -23.28 -1.85
N ALA A 56 9.03 -23.34 -1.90
CA ALA A 56 8.20 -22.20 -2.30
C ALA A 56 8.43 -20.97 -1.40
N THR A 57 8.75 -19.84 -2.03
CA THR A 57 8.99 -18.58 -1.32
C THR A 57 7.66 -17.88 -0.98
N PRO A 58 7.57 -17.25 0.21
CA PRO A 58 6.40 -16.46 0.58
C PRO A 58 6.25 -15.25 -0.35
N LYS A 59 5.03 -15.00 -0.83
CA LYS A 59 4.74 -13.90 -1.76
C LYS A 59 4.32 -12.61 -1.08
N TYR A 60 3.97 -12.64 0.20
CA TYR A 60 3.46 -11.51 0.97
C TYR A 60 3.74 -11.72 2.47
N GLY A 61 3.92 -10.63 3.20
CA GLY A 61 4.09 -10.61 4.65
C GLY A 61 2.91 -9.96 5.38
N LEU A 62 3.19 -9.04 6.30
CA LEU A 62 2.19 -8.37 7.15
C LEU A 62 1.08 -7.67 6.35
N ILE A 63 1.42 -7.14 5.17
CA ILE A 63 0.48 -6.46 4.27
C ILE A 63 -0.66 -7.36 3.74
N TYR A 64 -0.58 -8.69 3.89
CA TYR A 64 -1.63 -9.62 3.48
C TYR A 64 -2.97 -9.36 4.19
N HIS A 65 -2.92 -8.92 5.45
CA HIS A 65 -4.10 -8.71 6.29
C HIS A 65 -4.92 -7.48 5.89
N LYS A 66 -4.48 -6.70 4.91
CA LYS A 66 -5.27 -5.60 4.37
C LYS A 66 -6.52 -6.14 3.67
N SER A 67 -7.69 -5.58 3.99
CA SER A 67 -8.99 -5.98 3.41
C SER A 67 -8.98 -6.06 1.88
N LEU A 68 -8.31 -5.13 1.20
CA LEU A 68 -8.17 -5.11 -0.27
C LEU A 68 -7.46 -6.34 -0.86
N ILE A 69 -6.48 -6.91 -0.14
CA ILE A 69 -5.78 -8.14 -0.59
C ILE A 69 -6.53 -9.38 -0.13
N GLY A 70 -7.12 -9.34 1.07
CA GLY A 70 -7.91 -10.43 1.61
C GLY A 70 -9.11 -10.80 0.71
N GLN A 71 -9.80 -9.80 0.18
CA GLN A 71 -10.96 -9.94 -0.71
C GLN A 71 -10.60 -10.38 -2.14
N ALA A 72 -9.38 -10.10 -2.61
CA ALA A 72 -8.97 -10.43 -3.96
C ALA A 72 -8.87 -11.95 -4.17
N ALA A 73 -9.19 -12.42 -5.37
CA ALA A 73 -9.07 -13.85 -5.70
C ALA A 73 -7.61 -14.35 -5.52
N PRO A 74 -7.39 -15.61 -5.09
CA PRO A 74 -6.05 -16.17 -4.79
C PRO A 74 -5.02 -15.97 -5.91
N LYS A 75 -5.46 -16.02 -7.18
CA LYS A 75 -4.65 -15.79 -8.38
C LYS A 75 -4.07 -14.37 -8.45
N PHE A 76 -4.77 -13.36 -7.93
CA PHE A 76 -4.40 -11.95 -8.03
C PHE A 76 -3.73 -11.39 -6.77
N LYS A 77 -3.82 -12.09 -5.62
CA LYS A 77 -3.26 -11.64 -4.33
C LYS A 77 -1.78 -11.24 -4.43
N GLY A 78 -0.97 -11.99 -5.17
CA GLY A 78 0.45 -11.65 -5.37
C GLY A 78 0.67 -10.37 -6.19
N LYS A 79 -0.12 -10.17 -7.27
CA LYS A 79 -0.03 -8.95 -8.11
C LYS A 79 -0.48 -7.72 -7.35
N MET A 80 -1.56 -7.85 -6.57
CA MET A 80 -2.08 -6.77 -5.72
C MET A 80 -1.16 -6.46 -4.55
N SER A 81 -0.58 -7.47 -3.90
CA SER A 81 0.40 -7.28 -2.83
C SER A 81 1.61 -6.48 -3.29
N ARG A 82 2.16 -6.80 -4.46
CA ARG A 82 3.27 -6.03 -5.05
C ARG A 82 2.89 -4.58 -5.34
N SER A 83 1.71 -4.36 -5.92
CA SER A 83 1.22 -3.02 -6.24
C SER A 83 0.99 -2.19 -4.98
N LEU A 84 0.41 -2.81 -3.94
CA LEU A 84 0.19 -2.19 -2.65
C LEU A 84 1.51 -1.82 -1.98
N ALA A 85 2.49 -2.73 -1.93
CA ALA A 85 3.77 -2.49 -1.28
C ALA A 85 4.54 -1.33 -1.92
N ALA A 86 4.49 -1.22 -3.25
CA ALA A 86 5.08 -0.09 -3.96
C ALA A 86 4.42 1.25 -3.59
N LYS A 87 3.09 1.28 -3.48
CA LYS A 87 2.35 2.50 -3.08
C LYS A 87 2.53 2.83 -1.59
N ALA A 88 2.57 1.82 -0.74
CA ALA A 88 2.86 1.98 0.68
C ALA A 88 4.26 2.56 0.90
N ALA A 89 5.28 2.06 0.19
CA ALA A 89 6.63 2.61 0.28
C ALA A 89 6.72 4.10 -0.09
N LEU A 90 5.95 4.54 -1.11
CA LEU A 90 5.85 5.96 -1.45
C LEU A 90 5.16 6.77 -0.35
N ALA A 91 4.04 6.27 0.16
CA ALA A 91 3.32 6.94 1.26
C ALA A 91 4.16 7.06 2.53
N ILE A 92 4.91 6.01 2.89
CA ILE A 92 5.82 6.03 4.05
C ILE A 92 6.89 7.09 3.89
N ARG A 93 7.46 7.25 2.69
CA ARG A 93 8.47 8.27 2.43
C ARG A 93 7.89 9.68 2.51
N CYS A 94 6.68 9.90 1.98
CA CYS A 94 6.01 11.18 2.13
C CYS A 94 5.66 11.47 3.59
N ASP A 95 5.21 10.48 4.37
CA ASP A 95 4.91 10.66 5.80
C ASP A 95 6.18 10.89 6.64
N ALA A 96 7.31 10.29 6.27
CA ALA A 96 8.56 10.39 7.02
C ALA A 96 9.42 11.61 6.69
N LEU A 97 9.37 12.07 5.44
CA LEU A 97 10.25 13.11 4.89
C LEU A 97 9.50 14.34 4.38
N GLY A 98 8.17 14.29 4.29
CA GLY A 98 7.36 15.40 3.81
C GLY A 98 7.02 16.38 4.93
N ASP A 99 6.97 17.66 4.58
CA ASP A 99 6.67 18.76 5.52
C ASP A 99 5.16 18.96 5.76
N GLY A 100 4.29 18.20 5.08
CA GLY A 100 2.83 18.31 5.15
C GLY A 100 2.16 17.05 5.69
N GLN A 101 1.16 17.21 6.58
CA GLN A 101 0.34 16.12 7.12
C GLN A 101 -0.89 15.79 6.24
N ASP A 102 -0.83 16.09 4.96
CA ASP A 102 -1.95 15.85 4.06
C ASP A 102 -2.10 14.36 3.74
N ASN A 103 -3.32 13.86 3.79
CA ASN A 103 -3.68 12.47 3.46
C ASN A 103 -4.10 12.28 1.98
N SER A 104 -3.98 13.34 1.17
CA SER A 104 -4.43 13.40 -0.22
C SER A 104 -3.75 12.34 -1.09
N LEU A 105 -2.44 12.16 -0.92
CA LEU A 105 -1.66 11.16 -1.65
C LEU A 105 -2.07 9.74 -1.28
N GLY A 106 -2.32 9.48 0.00
CA GLY A 106 -2.80 8.19 0.50
C GLY A 106 -4.15 7.80 -0.10
N LEU A 107 -5.09 8.75 -0.14
CA LEU A 107 -6.43 8.60 -0.74
C LEU A 107 -6.35 8.33 -2.25
N GLU A 108 -5.56 9.11 -2.99
CA GLU A 108 -5.39 8.92 -4.44
C GLU A 108 -4.78 7.55 -4.76
N ASN A 109 -3.75 7.16 -4.01
CA ASN A 109 -3.10 5.85 -4.20
C ASN A 109 -4.04 4.69 -3.84
N ARG A 110 -4.90 4.86 -2.83
CA ARG A 110 -5.94 3.88 -2.51
C ARG A 110 -6.93 3.71 -3.67
N ALA A 111 -7.43 4.81 -4.24
CA ALA A 111 -8.32 4.76 -5.39
C ALA A 111 -7.67 4.06 -6.61
N LYS A 112 -6.37 4.33 -6.86
CA LYS A 112 -5.60 3.64 -7.92
C LYS A 112 -5.50 2.12 -7.67
N LEU A 113 -5.34 1.69 -6.42
CA LEU A 113 -5.29 0.27 -6.06
C LEU A 113 -6.65 -0.40 -6.23
N GLU A 114 -7.74 0.27 -5.84
CA GLU A 114 -9.11 -0.21 -6.02
C GLU A 114 -9.46 -0.34 -7.51
N ALA A 115 -9.10 0.66 -8.33
CA ALA A 115 -9.27 0.59 -9.78
C ALA A 115 -8.48 -0.58 -10.38
N ARG A 116 -7.25 -0.81 -9.93
CA ARG A 116 -6.42 -1.93 -10.39
C ARG A 116 -7.01 -3.30 -10.01
N LEU A 117 -7.63 -3.41 -8.83
CA LEU A 117 -8.31 -4.64 -8.43
C LEU A 117 -9.50 -4.93 -9.35
N ARG A 118 -10.33 -3.93 -9.66
CA ARG A 118 -11.47 -4.07 -10.58
C ARG A 118 -11.05 -4.56 -11.96
N VAL A 119 -9.97 -3.98 -12.51
CA VAL A 119 -9.39 -4.40 -13.80
C VAL A 119 -8.92 -5.86 -13.76
N LEU A 120 -8.29 -6.29 -12.67
CA LEU A 120 -7.83 -7.68 -12.53
C LEU A 120 -8.98 -8.68 -12.36
N GLU A 121 -10.08 -8.28 -11.74
CA GLU A 121 -11.29 -9.08 -11.58
C GLU A 121 -12.15 -9.13 -12.85
N GLY A 122 -11.76 -8.44 -13.93
CA GLY A 122 -12.52 -8.39 -15.18
C GLY A 122 -13.83 -7.62 -15.08
N ARG A 123 -14.03 -6.85 -13.99
CA ARG A 123 -15.10 -5.87 -13.90
C ARG A 123 -14.61 -4.63 -14.65
N GLU A 124 -15.18 -4.39 -15.84
CA GLU A 124 -14.97 -3.19 -16.66
C GLU A 124 -14.73 -1.95 -15.77
N PRO A 125 -13.59 -1.24 -15.93
CA PRO A 125 -13.34 -0.04 -15.14
C PRO A 125 -14.38 1.01 -15.55
N ARG A 126 -15.31 1.39 -14.65
CA ARG A 126 -16.13 2.58 -14.87
C ARG A 126 -15.19 3.75 -15.18
N SER A 127 -15.28 4.21 -16.41
CA SER A 127 -14.49 5.26 -17.03
C SER A 127 -14.43 6.50 -16.13
N LYS A 128 -13.20 6.97 -15.85
CA LYS A 128 -12.81 8.28 -15.29
C LYS A 128 -13.68 8.80 -14.13
N CYS A 129 -13.19 8.67 -12.89
CA CYS A 129 -13.53 9.67 -11.87
C CYS A 129 -12.84 10.98 -12.27
N MET A 130 -13.59 11.83 -12.98
CA MET A 130 -13.24 13.21 -13.23
C MET A 130 -13.09 13.91 -11.88
N ILE A 131 -11.85 14.15 -11.45
CA ILE A 131 -11.53 15.36 -10.69
C ILE A 131 -11.65 16.54 -11.69
N LYS A 132 -12.89 16.89 -12.05
CA LYS A 132 -13.17 18.26 -12.50
C LYS A 132 -13.23 19.07 -11.22
N THR A 133 -12.10 19.71 -10.89
CA THR A 133 -12.13 20.86 -10.01
C THR A 133 -13.06 21.89 -10.65
N GLU A 134 -14.26 22.04 -10.10
CA GLU A 134 -15.17 23.14 -10.38
C GLU A 134 -14.45 24.45 -10.04
N ARG A 135 -13.88 25.11 -11.06
CA ARG A 135 -13.61 26.54 -11.07
C ARG A 135 -13.85 27.07 -12.48
N MET A 136 -15.13 27.10 -12.87
CA MET A 136 -15.55 27.92 -14.00
C MET A 136 -17.04 28.24 -13.95
N VAL A 137 -17.58 28.69 -12.81
CA VAL A 137 -18.80 29.51 -12.77
C VAL A 137 -18.81 30.39 -11.50
N GLN A 138 -18.14 31.54 -11.58
CA GLN A 138 -18.56 32.81 -10.97
C GLN A 138 -17.96 33.87 -11.89
N ALA A 139 -18.61 34.91 -12.35
CA ALA A 139 -20.00 35.35 -12.46
C ALA A 139 -19.89 36.52 -13.46
N ASP A 140 -21.02 36.96 -13.99
CA ASP A 140 -21.14 38.27 -14.66
C ASP A 140 -20.45 39.43 -13.91
#